data_AF-A0A959H6V8-F1
#
_entry.id   AF-A0A959H6V8-F1
#
_cell.length_a   1.000
_cell.length_b   1.000
_cell.length_c   1.000
_cell.angle_alpha   90.00
_cell.angle_beta   90.00
_cell.angle_gamma   90.00
#
_symmetry.space_group_name_H-M   'P 1'
#
loop_
_entity.id
_entity.type
_entity.pdbx_description
1 polymer ?
#
loop_
_entity_poly.entity_id
_entity_poly.type
_entity_poly.pdbx_seq_one_letter_code
_entity_poly.pdbx_strand_id
1 'polypeptide(L)'
;MVRIILFDNEVRDRLLPLTFIRPACEIRLGILTIREKWQRYLQGKVSYITQDYLAEKYPIDHSKVNYIINGSVLPSPQLVRLIQQMDFNEAFLRGEELIAAKLDEEQIENLIRDEDIGELRGYDLEDTPYIKIDNLWDIFMHNAQAIAEDFELLTKGRQSQPVSGTNQILGPAGQVFLEPGA
;
A
#
# COMPACT_ATOMS: atom_id res chain seq x y z
N MET A 1 2.05 -12.43 14.21
CA MET A 1 2.60 -11.90 12.94
C MET A 1 1.74 -10.70 12.59
N VAL A 2 2.34 -9.57 12.20
CA VAL A 2 1.61 -8.33 11.92
C VAL A 2 0.65 -8.51 10.74
N ARG A 3 -0.55 -7.92 10.84
CA ARG A 3 -1.49 -7.79 9.72
C ARG A 3 -1.54 -6.38 9.18
N ILE A 4 -1.64 -6.30 7.85
CA ILE A 4 -1.82 -5.07 7.10
C ILE A 4 -3.21 -5.16 6.48
N ILE A 5 -4.14 -4.38 6.97
CA ILE A 5 -5.51 -4.34 6.50
C ILE A 5 -5.64 -3.10 5.60
N LEU A 6 -5.79 -3.32 4.29
CA LEU A 6 -5.96 -2.23 3.33
C LEU A 6 -7.44 -1.97 3.12
N PHE A 7 -7.90 -0.78 3.47
CA PHE A 7 -9.32 -0.43 3.36
C PHE A 7 -9.63 0.45 2.14
N ASP A 8 -10.79 0.24 1.54
CA ASP A 8 -11.35 1.16 0.56
C ASP A 8 -12.16 2.27 1.24
N ASN A 9 -12.04 3.51 0.76
CA ASN A 9 -12.92 4.62 1.11
C ASN A 9 -13.68 5.12 -0.14
N GLU A 10 -14.34 6.28 -0.04
CA GLU A 10 -15.13 6.89 -1.12
C GLU A 10 -14.32 7.18 -2.41
N VAL A 11 -12.99 7.24 -2.32
CA VAL A 11 -12.09 7.30 -3.49
C VAL A 11 -12.37 6.16 -4.47
N ARG A 12 -12.76 4.99 -3.96
CA ARG A 12 -13.03 3.81 -4.78
C ARG A 12 -13.99 4.09 -5.94
N ASP A 13 -15.02 4.90 -5.72
CA ASP A 13 -16.02 5.21 -6.74
C ASP A 13 -15.45 6.11 -7.85
N ARG A 14 -14.50 6.98 -7.50
CA ARG A 14 -13.75 7.82 -8.45
C ARG A 14 -12.74 7.01 -9.29
N LEU A 15 -12.42 5.80 -8.86
CA LEU A 15 -11.54 4.86 -9.56
C LEU A 15 -12.29 3.83 -10.40
N LEU A 16 -13.62 3.92 -10.50
CA LEU A 16 -14.39 3.10 -11.41
C LEU A 16 -13.99 3.38 -12.88
N PRO A 17 -13.93 2.35 -13.74
CA PRO A 17 -14.36 0.98 -13.51
C PRO A 17 -13.27 0.06 -12.92
N LEU A 18 -12.07 0.55 -12.63
CA LEU A 18 -10.93 -0.30 -12.24
C LEU A 18 -11.13 -0.99 -10.89
N THR A 19 -11.92 -0.38 -10.02
CA THR A 19 -12.29 -0.87 -8.69
C THR A 19 -13.59 -1.68 -8.69
N PHE A 20 -14.28 -1.86 -9.82
CA PHE A 20 -15.57 -2.58 -9.86
C PHE A 20 -15.44 -4.05 -9.42
N ILE A 21 -14.28 -4.67 -9.64
CA ILE A 21 -14.04 -6.11 -9.38
C ILE A 21 -12.87 -6.36 -8.41
N ARG A 22 -12.35 -5.32 -7.76
CA ARG A 22 -11.21 -5.38 -6.84
C ARG A 22 -11.11 -4.13 -5.97
N PRO A 23 -10.47 -4.20 -4.79
CA PRO A 23 -10.13 -3.03 -3.98
C PRO A 23 -9.15 -2.09 -4.70
N ALA A 24 -9.08 -0.83 -4.27
CA ALA A 24 -8.14 0.16 -4.81
C ALA A 24 -6.68 -0.30 -4.69
N CYS A 25 -6.35 -1.00 -3.61
CA CYS A 25 -4.98 -1.47 -3.36
C CYS A 25 -4.49 -2.55 -4.34
N GLU A 26 -5.41 -3.18 -5.09
CA GLU A 26 -5.10 -4.16 -6.14
C GLU A 26 -4.82 -3.51 -7.51
N ILE A 27 -4.83 -2.18 -7.58
CA ILE A 27 -4.39 -1.44 -8.76
C ILE A 27 -2.86 -1.51 -8.84
N ARG A 28 -2.36 -1.83 -10.04
CA ARG A 28 -0.93 -1.76 -10.36
C ARG A 28 -0.57 -0.32 -10.71
N LEU A 29 0.40 0.22 -9.99
CA LEU A 29 0.97 1.54 -10.21
C LEU A 29 2.48 1.41 -10.05
N GLY A 30 3.21 1.43 -11.16
CA GLY A 30 4.58 0.95 -11.22
C GLY A 30 4.69 -0.50 -11.70
N ILE A 31 5.70 -1.21 -11.20
CA ILE A 31 5.90 -2.65 -11.43
C ILE A 31 4.95 -3.46 -10.54
N LEU A 32 4.72 -2.97 -9.32
CA LEU A 32 3.95 -3.61 -8.26
C LEU A 32 2.54 -3.02 -8.11
N THR A 33 1.64 -3.81 -7.53
CA THR A 33 0.38 -3.30 -6.96
C THR A 33 0.62 -2.53 -5.67
N ILE A 34 -0.32 -1.66 -5.29
CA ILE A 34 -0.25 -0.91 -4.02
C ILE A 34 -0.13 -1.89 -2.83
N ARG A 35 -0.91 -2.99 -2.86
CA ARG A 35 -0.80 -4.11 -1.93
C ARG A 35 0.63 -4.65 -1.83
N GLU A 36 1.24 -4.99 -2.96
CA GLU A 36 2.59 -5.59 -2.99
C GLU A 36 3.66 -4.65 -2.43
N LYS A 37 3.51 -3.35 -2.67
CA LYS A 37 4.38 -2.34 -2.07
C LYS A 37 4.27 -2.40 -0.55
N TRP A 38 3.07 -2.27 0.02
CA TRP A 38 2.86 -2.34 1.48
C TRP A 38 3.37 -3.65 2.09
N GLN A 39 3.11 -4.77 1.44
CA GLN A 39 3.60 -6.09 1.87
C GLN A 39 5.13 -6.13 1.97
N ARG A 40 5.85 -5.53 1.01
CA ARG A 40 7.31 -5.46 1.01
C ARG A 40 7.86 -4.51 2.07
N TYR A 41 7.24 -3.34 2.26
CA TYR A 41 7.71 -2.34 3.22
C TYR A 41 7.51 -2.79 4.67
N LEU A 42 6.36 -3.38 5.00
CA LEU A 42 6.01 -3.76 6.37
C LEU A 42 6.27 -5.25 6.70
N GLN A 43 6.63 -6.07 5.69
CA GLN A 43 6.88 -7.51 5.84
C GLN A 43 5.73 -8.27 6.56
N GLY A 44 4.50 -7.76 6.41
CA GLY A 44 3.29 -8.34 6.98
C GLY A 44 2.47 -9.07 5.91
N LYS A 45 1.49 -9.84 6.34
CA LYS A 45 0.50 -10.38 5.40
C LYS A 45 -0.58 -9.33 5.18
N VAL A 46 -1.07 -9.18 3.94
CA VAL A 46 -2.15 -8.24 3.62
C VAL A 46 -3.54 -8.91 3.66
N SER A 47 -4.52 -8.18 4.18
CA SER A 47 -5.97 -8.45 4.19
C SER A 47 -6.71 -7.16 3.84
N TYR A 48 -8.05 -7.21 3.75
CA TYR A 48 -8.82 -6.14 3.13
C TYR A 48 -10.05 -5.74 3.96
N ILE A 49 -10.41 -4.46 3.89
CA ILE A 49 -11.75 -3.96 4.21
C ILE A 49 -12.28 -3.34 2.92
N THR A 50 -13.32 -3.94 2.34
CA THR A 50 -13.88 -3.53 1.05
C THR A 50 -15.37 -3.83 1.01
N GLN A 51 -16.01 -3.56 -0.12
CA GLN A 51 -17.44 -3.81 -0.34
C GLN A 51 -17.81 -5.29 -0.14
N ASP A 52 -19.02 -5.56 0.39
CA ASP A 52 -19.49 -6.91 0.72
C ASP A 52 -19.35 -7.91 -0.44
N TYR A 53 -19.66 -7.48 -1.66
CA TYR A 53 -19.58 -8.34 -2.84
C TYR A 53 -18.13 -8.69 -3.25
N LEU A 54 -17.14 -7.96 -2.74
CA LEU A 54 -15.72 -8.27 -2.90
C LEU A 54 -15.16 -9.06 -1.72
N ALA A 55 -15.82 -9.06 -0.56
CA ALA A 55 -15.32 -9.64 0.68
C ALA A 55 -15.07 -11.16 0.58
N GLU A 56 -15.84 -11.88 -0.24
CA GLU A 56 -15.60 -13.32 -0.47
C GLU A 56 -14.20 -13.58 -1.08
N LYS A 57 -13.79 -12.75 -2.04
CA LYS A 57 -12.50 -12.87 -2.72
C LYS A 57 -11.37 -12.14 -1.96
N TYR A 58 -11.72 -11.07 -1.27
CA TYR A 58 -10.81 -10.17 -0.56
C TYR A 58 -11.20 -10.11 0.93
N PRO A 59 -10.99 -11.20 1.69
CA PRO A 59 -11.45 -11.28 3.06
C PRO A 59 -10.61 -10.41 4.01
N ILE A 60 -11.26 -9.96 5.07
CA ILE A 60 -10.56 -9.44 6.23
C ILE A 60 -9.95 -10.60 7.03
N ASP A 61 -8.74 -10.39 7.51
CA ASP A 61 -8.03 -11.29 8.42
C ASP A 61 -7.20 -10.42 9.35
N HIS A 62 -7.11 -10.81 10.61
CA HIS A 62 -6.54 -9.99 11.68
C HIS A 62 -5.60 -10.81 12.58
N SER A 63 -4.92 -10.11 13.47
CA SER A 63 -3.97 -10.69 14.41
C SER A 63 -3.90 -9.81 15.65
N LYS A 64 -2.97 -10.09 16.57
CA LYS A 64 -2.71 -9.21 17.73
C LYS A 64 -2.24 -7.79 17.39
N VAL A 65 -1.72 -7.56 16.18
CA VAL A 65 -1.21 -6.25 15.74
C VAL A 65 -1.67 -5.99 14.32
N ASN A 66 -2.55 -4.99 14.13
CA ASN A 66 -3.16 -4.69 12.85
C ASN A 66 -2.87 -3.24 12.45
N TYR A 67 -2.21 -3.06 11.31
CA TYR A 67 -2.13 -1.76 10.65
C TYR A 67 -3.29 -1.64 9.67
N ILE A 68 -4.24 -0.76 9.94
CA ILE A 68 -5.28 -0.37 9.00
C ILE A 68 -4.71 0.76 8.16
N ILE A 69 -4.68 0.64 6.84
CA ILE A 69 -4.08 1.63 5.94
C ILE A 69 -5.00 1.87 4.75
N ASN A 70 -5.14 3.13 4.33
CA ASN A 70 -5.95 3.50 3.18
C ASN A 70 -5.40 2.83 1.91
N GLY A 71 -6.22 2.03 1.23
CA GLY A 71 -5.85 1.22 0.07
C GLY A 71 -5.49 2.03 -1.18
N SER A 72 -5.81 3.33 -1.21
CA SER A 72 -5.43 4.25 -2.28
C SER A 72 -4.07 4.94 -2.04
N VAL A 73 -3.45 4.74 -0.87
CA VAL A 73 -2.18 5.37 -0.50
C VAL A 73 -1.00 4.46 -0.81
N LEU A 74 0.03 5.01 -1.44
CA LEU A 74 1.29 4.32 -1.69
C LEU A 74 2.23 4.51 -0.49
N PRO A 75 3.01 3.48 -0.12
CA PRO A 75 4.01 3.63 0.92
C PRO A 75 5.13 4.58 0.47
N SER A 76 5.53 5.47 1.38
CA SER A 76 6.77 6.25 1.26
C SER A 76 7.72 5.92 2.42
N PRO A 77 9.04 6.12 2.28
CA PRO A 77 9.98 5.84 3.36
C PRO A 77 9.69 6.59 4.67
N GLN A 78 9.09 7.78 4.58
CA GLN A 78 8.70 8.59 5.73
C GLN A 78 7.41 8.05 6.35
N LEU A 79 6.38 7.82 5.54
CA LEU A 79 5.09 7.29 6.01
C LEU A 79 5.26 5.90 6.65
N VAL A 80 6.07 5.03 6.04
CA VAL A 80 6.34 3.69 6.59
C VAL A 80 7.03 3.78 7.95
N ARG A 81 7.97 4.71 8.14
CA ARG A 81 8.65 4.91 9.43
C ARG A 81 7.68 5.37 10.51
N LEU A 82 6.80 6.32 10.18
CA LEU A 82 5.75 6.78 11.09
C LEU A 82 4.83 5.62 11.48
N ILE A 83 4.33 4.86 10.51
CA ILE A 83 3.44 3.71 10.76
C ILE A 83 4.11 2.65 11.65
N GLN A 84 5.39 2.34 11.42
CA GLN A 84 6.13 1.38 12.24
C GLN A 84 6.35 1.84 13.68
N GLN A 85 6.31 3.14 13.94
CA GLN A 85 6.51 3.75 15.25
C GLN A 85 5.21 4.00 16.02
N MET A 86 4.05 3.74 15.40
CA MET A 86 2.75 3.94 16.05
C MET A 86 2.61 3.08 17.31
N ASP A 87 2.05 3.67 18.35
CA ASP A 87 1.48 2.94 19.47
C ASP A 87 0.05 2.46 19.14
N PHE A 88 -0.49 1.55 19.95
CA PHE A 88 -1.88 1.13 19.81
C PHE A 88 -2.82 2.31 20.05
N ASN A 89 -3.97 2.29 19.38
CA ASN A 89 -4.98 3.35 19.43
C ASN A 89 -4.51 4.68 18.85
N GLU A 90 -3.48 4.68 18.01
CA GLU A 90 -3.06 5.85 17.25
C GLU A 90 -3.58 5.80 15.82
N ALA A 91 -3.87 6.97 15.28
CA ALA A 91 -4.30 7.17 13.91
C ALA A 91 -3.53 8.35 13.27
N PHE A 92 -3.10 8.16 12.03
CA PHE A 92 -2.55 9.21 11.19
C PHE A 92 -3.61 9.72 10.21
N LEU A 93 -3.80 11.02 10.20
CA LEU A 93 -4.79 11.73 9.41
C LEU A 93 -4.12 12.69 8.43
N ARG A 94 -4.81 12.98 7.32
CA ARG A 94 -4.52 14.13 6.45
C ARG A 94 -5.78 14.98 6.37
N GLY A 95 -5.83 16.09 7.10
CA GLY A 95 -7.10 16.79 7.31
C GLY A 95 -8.09 15.86 8.00
N GLU A 96 -9.24 15.60 7.37
CA GLU A 96 -10.27 14.70 7.90
C GLU A 96 -10.11 13.23 7.43
N GLU A 97 -9.18 12.96 6.52
CA GLU A 97 -9.01 11.62 5.94
C GLU A 97 -8.10 10.73 6.79
N LEU A 98 -8.59 9.52 7.12
CA LEU A 98 -7.79 8.48 7.74
C LEU A 98 -6.78 7.90 6.74
N ILE A 99 -5.49 7.95 7.08
CA ILE A 99 -4.42 7.38 6.27
C ILE A 99 -3.96 6.04 6.84
N ALA A 100 -3.74 5.98 8.16
CA ALA A 100 -3.39 4.74 8.83
C ALA A 100 -3.83 4.73 10.30
N ALA A 101 -4.11 3.55 10.85
CA ALA A 101 -4.35 3.34 12.28
C ALA A 101 -3.68 2.04 12.74
N LYS A 102 -3.33 1.95 14.02
CA LYS A 102 -2.82 0.73 14.63
C LYS A 102 -3.78 0.22 15.70
N LEU A 103 -4.44 -0.89 15.39
CA LEU A 103 -5.46 -1.49 16.23
C LEU A 103 -5.02 -2.88 16.74
N ASP A 104 -5.53 -3.26 17.89
CA ASP A 104 -5.40 -4.62 18.41
C ASP A 104 -6.45 -5.57 17.79
N GLU A 105 -6.51 -6.81 18.31
CA GLU A 105 -7.41 -7.85 17.82
C GLU A 105 -8.88 -7.57 18.16
N GLU A 106 -9.16 -7.12 19.39
CA GLU A 106 -10.50 -6.84 19.88
C GLU A 106 -11.15 -5.68 19.11
N GLN A 107 -10.37 -4.63 18.85
CA GLN A 107 -10.84 -3.50 18.05
C GLN A 107 -11.18 -3.89 16.61
N ILE A 108 -10.47 -4.85 16.01
CA ILE A 108 -10.83 -5.34 14.68
C ILE A 108 -12.09 -6.21 14.73
N GLU A 109 -12.27 -7.04 15.76
CA GLU A 109 -13.51 -7.78 15.93
C GLU A 109 -14.72 -6.85 16.08
N ASN A 110 -14.59 -5.79 16.88
CA ASN A 110 -15.63 -4.78 17.05
C ASN A 110 -15.92 -4.06 15.73
N LEU A 111 -14.87 -3.69 14.98
CA LEU A 111 -15.02 -3.06 13.66
C LEU A 111 -15.80 -3.95 12.69
N ILE A 112 -15.55 -5.27 12.67
CA ILE A 112 -16.25 -6.23 11.81
C ILE A 112 -17.73 -6.36 12.21
N ARG A 113 -18.07 -6.16 13.49
CA ARG A 113 -19.43 -6.24 14.02
C ARG A 113 -20.20 -4.92 13.98
N ASP A 114 -19.60 -3.87 13.39
CA ASP A 114 -20.12 -2.49 13.44
C ASP A 114 -20.32 -1.98 14.88
N GLU A 115 -19.44 -2.39 15.80
CA GLU A 115 -19.41 -1.99 17.20
C GLU A 115 -18.36 -0.89 17.45
N ASP A 116 -18.43 -0.23 18.61
CA ASP A 116 -17.47 0.81 18.99
C ASP A 116 -16.05 0.23 19.17
N ILE A 117 -15.07 0.86 18.52
CA ILE A 117 -13.64 0.50 18.57
C ILE A 117 -12.87 1.32 19.61
N GLY A 118 -13.56 2.22 20.32
CA GLY A 118 -12.99 3.16 21.27
C GLY A 118 -12.36 4.39 20.62
N GLU A 119 -11.85 5.27 21.47
CA GLU A 119 -11.22 6.52 21.02
C GLU A 119 -9.81 6.27 20.45
N LEU A 120 -9.56 6.80 19.25
CA LEU A 120 -8.25 6.85 18.62
C LEU A 120 -7.60 8.22 18.81
N ARG A 121 -6.31 8.23 19.15
CA ARG A 121 -5.49 9.45 19.18
C ARG A 121 -5.05 9.78 17.76
N GLY A 122 -5.65 10.83 17.20
CA GLY A 122 -5.33 11.32 15.86
C GLY A 122 -4.11 12.24 15.85
N TYR A 123 -3.21 12.00 14.90
CA TYR A 123 -2.07 12.86 14.57
C TYR A 123 -2.13 13.27 13.10
N ASP A 124 -1.93 14.55 12.80
CA ASP A 124 -1.84 15.02 11.42
C ASP A 124 -0.49 14.65 10.81
N LEU A 125 -0.49 14.19 9.56
CA LEU A 125 0.71 13.91 8.78
C LEU A 125 1.40 15.17 8.25
N GLU A 126 0.79 16.35 8.38
CA GLU A 126 1.33 17.67 8.01
C GLU A 126 1.84 17.74 6.57
N ASP A 127 3.17 17.75 6.35
CA ASP A 127 3.81 17.78 5.03
C ASP A 127 4.49 16.45 4.67
N THR A 128 4.22 15.37 5.41
CA THR A 128 4.83 14.05 5.16
C THR A 128 4.56 13.60 3.73
N PRO A 129 5.57 13.41 2.86
CA PRO A 129 5.33 13.11 1.46
C PRO A 129 4.85 11.66 1.29
N TYR A 130 3.76 11.48 0.54
CA TYR A 130 3.31 10.19 0.01
C TYR A 130 2.46 10.43 -1.24
N ILE A 131 2.30 9.39 -2.06
CA ILE A 131 1.40 9.42 -3.21
C ILE A 131 0.08 8.79 -2.79
N LYS A 132 -1.03 9.40 -3.19
CA LYS A 132 -2.37 8.82 -3.11
C LYS A 132 -3.00 8.89 -4.48
N ILE A 133 -3.74 7.85 -4.85
CA ILE A 133 -4.60 7.90 -6.04
C ILE A 133 -5.98 8.40 -5.62
N ASP A 134 -6.38 9.55 -6.12
CA ASP A 134 -7.70 10.13 -5.86
C ASP A 134 -8.62 9.98 -7.08
N ASN A 135 -8.02 9.84 -8.26
CA ASN A 135 -8.68 9.77 -9.55
C ASN A 135 -7.92 8.84 -10.50
N LEU A 136 -8.58 8.43 -11.59
CA LEU A 136 -7.97 7.55 -12.60
C LEU A 136 -6.70 8.12 -13.25
N TRP A 137 -6.63 9.44 -13.47
CA TRP A 137 -5.46 10.05 -14.11
C TRP A 137 -4.23 10.05 -13.20
N ASP A 138 -4.40 10.00 -11.88
CA ASP A 138 -3.29 9.92 -10.92
C ASP A 138 -2.44 8.65 -11.15
N ILE A 139 -3.08 7.57 -11.59
CA ILE A 139 -2.39 6.33 -11.98
C ILE A 139 -1.38 6.63 -13.09
N PHE A 140 -1.74 7.40 -14.12
CA PHE A 140 -0.84 7.72 -15.21
C PHE A 140 0.19 8.78 -14.84
N MET A 141 -0.22 9.81 -14.09
CA MET A 141 0.68 10.87 -13.64
C MET A 141 1.80 10.35 -12.74
N HIS A 142 1.49 9.41 -11.85
CA HIS A 142 2.44 8.88 -10.88
C HIS A 142 3.15 7.60 -11.35
N ASN A 143 2.77 7.03 -12.50
CA ASN A 143 3.33 5.74 -12.94
C ASN A 143 4.85 5.79 -13.12
N ALA A 144 5.38 6.85 -13.74
CA ALA A 144 6.81 6.98 -13.98
C ALA A 144 7.62 6.97 -12.67
N GLN A 145 7.15 7.74 -11.68
CA GLN A 145 7.76 7.76 -10.34
C GLN A 145 7.66 6.39 -9.67
N ALA A 146 6.48 5.77 -9.70
CA ALA A 146 6.25 4.47 -9.06
C ALA A 146 7.08 3.33 -9.69
N ILE A 147 7.33 3.36 -11.01
CA ILE A 147 8.23 2.41 -11.68
C ILE A 147 9.66 2.56 -11.14
N ALA A 148 10.15 3.80 -11.01
CA ALA A 148 11.50 4.05 -10.52
C ALA A 148 11.67 3.58 -9.07
N GLU A 149 10.71 3.92 -8.19
CA GLU A 149 10.71 3.50 -6.79
C GLU A 149 10.61 1.97 -6.66
N ASP A 150 9.77 1.31 -7.47
CA ASP A 150 9.67 -0.15 -7.48
C ASP A 150 10.95 -0.82 -7.96
N PHE A 151 11.59 -0.27 -8.99
CA PHE A 151 12.86 -0.80 -9.49
C PHE A 151 13.91 -0.76 -8.39
N GLU A 152 14.05 0.37 -7.69
CA GLU A 152 14.94 0.47 -6.54
C GLU A 152 14.57 -0.54 -5.45
N LEU A 153 13.28 -0.64 -5.08
CA LEU A 153 12.80 -1.57 -4.06
C LEU A 153 13.09 -3.04 -4.41
N LEU A 154 12.96 -3.41 -5.68
CA LEU A 154 13.13 -4.78 -6.18
C LEU A 154 14.58 -5.19 -6.37
N THR A 155 15.46 -4.23 -6.65
CA THR A 155 16.88 -4.47 -6.97
C THR A 155 17.82 -4.16 -5.81
N LYS A 156 17.35 -3.43 -4.78
CA LYS A 156 18.16 -3.07 -3.62
C LYS A 156 18.77 -4.30 -2.94
N GLY A 157 20.09 -4.27 -2.79
CA GLY A 157 20.87 -5.36 -2.17
C GLY A 157 21.07 -6.58 -3.07
N ARG A 158 20.75 -6.48 -4.36
CA ARG A 158 20.87 -7.56 -5.34
C ARG A 158 21.87 -7.20 -6.43
N GLN A 159 22.46 -8.22 -7.05
CA GLN A 159 23.41 -8.05 -8.14
C GLN A 159 22.76 -8.49 -9.46
N SER A 160 22.77 -7.59 -10.44
CA SER A 160 22.31 -7.88 -11.80
C SER A 160 23.32 -8.77 -12.52
N GLN A 161 22.83 -9.69 -13.36
CA GLN A 161 23.67 -10.36 -14.35
C GLN A 161 24.16 -9.37 -15.42
N PRO A 162 25.33 -9.64 -16.05
CA PRO A 162 25.81 -8.82 -17.16
C PRO A 162 24.90 -8.96 -18.38
N VAL A 163 24.65 -7.86 -19.06
CA VAL A 163 23.90 -7.86 -20.33
C VAL A 163 24.79 -8.48 -21.42
N SER A 164 24.23 -9.40 -22.22
CA SER A 164 24.93 -9.97 -23.38
C SER A 164 25.38 -8.87 -24.34
N GLY A 165 26.62 -8.97 -24.84
CA GLY A 165 27.16 -8.03 -25.83
C GLY A 165 26.45 -8.07 -27.19
N THR A 166 25.57 -9.05 -27.42
CA THR A 166 24.69 -9.10 -28.60
C THR A 166 23.49 -8.15 -28.51
N ASN A 167 23.23 -7.59 -27.32
CA ASN A 167 22.09 -6.71 -27.07
C ASN A 167 22.52 -5.25 -27.05
N GLN A 168 21.70 -4.37 -27.63
CA GLN A 168 21.91 -2.93 -27.57
C GLN A 168 20.98 -2.31 -26.50
N ILE A 169 21.57 -1.61 -25.53
CA ILE A 169 20.83 -0.90 -24.49
C ILE A 169 20.56 0.54 -24.97
N LEU A 170 19.30 0.95 -24.95
CA LEU A 170 18.89 2.35 -25.15
C LEU A 170 18.54 2.95 -23.78
N GLY A 171 19.32 3.93 -23.32
CA GLY A 171 19.14 4.58 -22.02
C GLY A 171 20.20 4.20 -20.97
N PRO A 172 20.01 4.59 -19.69
CA PRO A 172 20.97 4.31 -18.63
C PRO A 172 21.06 2.80 -18.34
N ALA A 173 22.26 2.21 -18.51
CA ALA A 173 22.47 0.79 -18.25
C ALA A 173 22.13 0.37 -16.80
N GLY A 174 22.26 1.29 -15.83
CA GLY A 174 21.88 1.04 -14.44
C GLY A 174 20.38 0.85 -14.18
N GLN A 175 19.53 1.15 -15.17
CA GLN A 175 18.08 0.89 -15.12
C GLN A 175 17.69 -0.46 -15.73
N VAL A 176 18.68 -1.29 -16.09
CA VAL A 176 18.47 -2.65 -16.55
C VAL A 176 18.92 -3.59 -15.43
N PHE A 177 18.01 -4.47 -15.01
CA PHE A 177 18.31 -5.52 -14.04
C PHE A 177 17.98 -6.88 -14.66
N LEU A 178 18.94 -7.79 -14.61
CA LEU A 178 18.82 -9.17 -15.09
C LEU A 178 18.91 -10.13 -13.90
N GLU A 179 17.88 -10.93 -13.73
CA GLU A 179 17.86 -12.04 -12.78
C GLU A 179 18.74 -13.20 -13.25
N PRO A 180 19.29 -14.02 -12.34
CA PRO A 180 19.89 -15.29 -12.70
C PRO A 180 18.89 -16.17 -13.49
N GLY A 181 19.25 -16.54 -14.71
CA GLY A 181 18.44 -17.37 -15.60
C GLY A 181 17.55 -16.62 -16.60
N ALA A 182 17.63 -15.28 -16.64
CA ALA A 182 17.04 -14.44 -17.70
C ALA A 182 17.85 -14.48 -19.01
#